data_AF-A0A9P1AGP3-F1
#
_entry.id   AF-A0A9P1AGP3-F1
#
_cell.length_a   1.000
_cell.length_b   1.000
_cell.length_c   1.000
_cell.angle_alpha   90.00
_cell.angle_beta   90.00
_cell.angle_gamma   90.00
#
_symmetry.space_group_name_H-M   'P 1'
#
loop_
_entity.id
_entity.type
_entity.pdbx_description
1 polymer ?
#
loop_
_entity_poly.entity_id
_entity_poly.type
_entity_poly.pdbx_seq_one_letter_code
_entity_poly.pdbx_strand_id
1 'polypeptide(L)'
;MLLYVKVLAILTVILGIAAQASRKRVEYESVPQFLFHNSKLCGDPFSDAVWLPVLDLCTIECDLSSQYCVENEELAQQCKTLPDDCQTLLRKSIKQIQRHIRSQRNTS
;
A
#
# COMPACT_ATOMS: atom_id res chain seq x y z
N MET A 1 -21.26 -25.16 44.72
CA MET A 1 -21.45 -25.21 43.25
C MET A 1 -21.59 -23.81 42.64
N LEU A 2 -22.55 -22.97 43.06
CA LEU A 2 -22.74 -21.62 42.51
C LEU A 2 -21.53 -20.67 42.62
N LEU A 3 -20.74 -20.75 43.70
CA LEU A 3 -19.55 -19.89 43.87
C LEU A 3 -18.46 -20.21 42.83
N TYR A 4 -18.27 -21.50 42.54
CA TYR A 4 -17.29 -21.99 41.57
C TYR A 4 -17.67 -21.58 40.14
N VAL A 5 -18.96 -21.66 39.79
CA VAL A 5 -19.48 -21.22 38.49
C VAL A 5 -19.27 -19.71 38.28
N LYS A 6 -19.45 -18.89 39.33
CA LYS A 6 -19.20 -17.44 39.29
C LYS A 6 -17.72 -17.11 39.11
N VAL A 7 -16.84 -17.81 39.84
CA VAL A 7 -15.38 -17.62 39.73
C VAL A 7 -14.88 -18.03 38.34
N LEU A 8 -15.39 -19.14 37.80
CA LEU A 8 -15.04 -19.62 36.47
C LEU A 8 -15.50 -18.64 35.37
N ALA A 9 -16.70 -18.08 35.50
CA ALA A 9 -17.23 -17.07 34.56
C ALA A 9 -16.45 -15.75 34.60
N ILE A 10 -15.93 -15.34 35.76
CA ILE A 10 -15.09 -14.14 35.88
C ILE A 10 -13.72 -14.37 35.22
N LEU A 11 -13.13 -15.56 35.41
CA LEU A 11 -11.85 -15.94 34.80
C LEU A 11 -11.90 -15.96 33.27
N THR A 12 -12.98 -16.45 32.66
CA THR A 12 -13.11 -16.47 31.20
C THR A 12 -13.30 -15.07 30.60
N VAL A 13 -13.97 -14.16 31.31
CA VAL A 13 -14.11 -12.77 30.88
C VAL A 13 -12.77 -12.03 30.90
N ILE A 14 -11.92 -12.26 31.92
CA ILE A 14 -10.60 -11.60 32.04
C ILE A 14 -9.61 -12.06 30.94
N LEU A 15 -9.63 -13.35 30.57
CA LEU A 15 -8.78 -13.89 29.49
C LEU A 15 -9.19 -13.36 28.10
N GLY A 16 -10.47 -13.01 27.89
CA GLY A 16 -10.97 -12.50 26.61
C GLY A 16 -10.52 -11.07 26.26
N ILE A 17 -10.16 -10.25 27.26
CA ILE A 17 -9.84 -8.82 27.07
C ILE A 17 -8.44 -8.62 26.47
N ALA A 18 -7.53 -9.59 26.64
CA ALA A 18 -6.15 -9.50 26.12
C ALA A 18 -6.01 -9.82 24.62
N ALA A 19 -7.08 -10.27 23.95
CA ALA A 19 -7.06 -10.64 22.53
C ALA A 19 -7.35 -9.46 21.57
N GLN A 20 -7.22 -8.21 22.04
CA GLN A 20 -7.54 -7.03 21.23
C GLN A 20 -6.43 -6.67 20.23
N ALA A 21 -6.68 -7.08 18.98
CA ALA A 21 -6.44 -6.34 17.74
C ALA A 21 -5.02 -5.78 17.49
N SER A 22 -4.11 -6.67 17.08
CA SER A 22 -2.88 -6.25 16.40
C SER A 22 -3.22 -5.82 14.96
N ARG A 23 -3.42 -4.51 14.72
CA ARG A 23 -3.47 -3.96 13.35
C ARG A 23 -2.07 -4.13 12.75
N LYS A 24 -1.87 -5.19 11.96
CA LYS A 24 -0.63 -5.35 11.19
C LYS A 24 -0.51 -4.16 10.23
N ARG A 25 0.56 -3.37 10.40
CA ARG A 25 0.85 -2.26 9.49
C ARG A 25 1.22 -2.85 8.13
N VAL A 26 0.49 -2.47 7.07
CA VAL A 26 0.85 -2.86 5.71
C VAL A 26 2.15 -2.15 5.34
N GLU A 27 3.14 -2.91 4.92
CA GLU A 27 4.43 -2.43 4.42
C GLU A 27 4.47 -2.65 2.91
N TYR A 28 4.95 -1.63 2.19
CA TYR A 28 5.04 -1.65 0.73
C TYR A 28 6.51 -1.66 0.33
N GLU A 29 6.84 -2.55 -0.60
CA GLU A 29 8.17 -2.78 -1.15
C GLU A 29 8.45 -1.85 -2.35
N SER A 30 7.41 -1.42 -3.06
CA SER A 30 7.50 -0.52 -4.22
C SER A 30 6.29 0.42 -4.35
N VAL A 31 6.43 1.48 -5.15
CA VAL A 31 5.31 2.39 -5.48
C VAL A 31 4.20 1.65 -6.26
N PRO A 32 4.50 0.82 -7.27
CA PRO A 32 3.47 0.01 -7.93
C PRO A 32 2.68 -0.87 -6.97
N GLN A 33 3.33 -1.57 -6.03
CA GLN A 33 2.64 -2.40 -5.05
C GLN A 33 1.70 -1.57 -4.17
N PHE A 34 2.11 -0.36 -3.76
CA PHE A 34 1.25 0.58 -3.06
C PHE A 34 0.02 0.95 -3.90
N LEU A 35 0.20 1.30 -5.18
CA LEU A 35 -0.89 1.70 -6.07
C LEU A 35 -1.89 0.57 -6.28
N PHE A 36 -1.41 -0.66 -6.52
CA PHE A 36 -2.28 -1.83 -6.68
C PHE A 36 -3.07 -2.16 -5.42
N HIS A 37 -2.43 -2.11 -4.25
CA HIS A 37 -3.13 -2.36 -2.97
C HIS A 37 -4.20 -1.31 -2.68
N ASN A 38 -4.01 -0.08 -3.16
CA ASN A 38 -4.90 1.06 -2.94
C ASN A 38 -5.68 1.46 -4.20
N SER A 39 -5.91 0.55 -5.15
CA SER A 39 -6.53 0.85 -6.45
C SER A 39 -7.91 1.53 -6.33
N LYS A 40 -8.68 1.22 -5.28
CA LYS A 40 -9.96 1.91 -5.01
C LYS A 40 -9.79 3.41 -4.74
N LEU A 41 -8.67 3.81 -4.17
CA LEU A 41 -8.34 5.20 -3.83
C LEU A 41 -7.52 5.88 -4.93
N CYS A 42 -6.57 5.14 -5.51
CA CYS A 42 -5.61 5.63 -6.48
C CYS A 42 -6.10 5.55 -7.92
N GLY A 43 -7.23 4.87 -8.16
CA GLY A 43 -7.69 4.47 -9.48
C GLY A 43 -7.16 3.08 -9.85
N ASP A 44 -7.92 2.34 -10.65
CA ASP A 44 -7.47 1.07 -11.22
C ASP A 44 -6.50 1.36 -12.37
N PRO A 45 -5.21 0.97 -12.26
CA PRO A 45 -4.22 1.21 -13.29
C PRO A 45 -4.55 0.56 -14.64
N PHE A 46 -5.43 -0.45 -14.65
CA PHE A 46 -5.85 -1.18 -15.85
C PHE A 46 -7.25 -0.79 -16.36
N SER A 47 -7.85 0.27 -15.80
CA SER A 47 -9.17 0.76 -16.24
C SER A 47 -9.15 1.46 -17.60
N ASP A 48 -7.99 1.91 -18.07
CA ASP A 48 -7.79 2.55 -19.36
C ASP A 48 -7.28 1.53 -20.37
N ALA A 49 -8.02 1.34 -21.48
CA ALA A 49 -7.65 0.39 -22.52
C ALA A 49 -6.49 0.86 -23.40
N VAL A 50 -6.20 2.17 -23.42
CA VAL A 50 -5.17 2.77 -24.28
C VAL A 50 -3.85 2.93 -23.53
N TRP A 51 -3.91 3.18 -22.23
CA TRP A 51 -2.75 3.56 -21.42
C TRP A 51 -2.47 2.51 -20.35
N LEU A 52 -1.39 1.75 -20.52
CA LEU A 52 -0.95 0.71 -19.60
C LEU A 52 0.11 1.24 -18.63
N PRO A 53 0.08 0.83 -17.35
CA PRO A 53 1.07 1.24 -16.37
C PRO A 53 2.44 0.64 -16.69
N VAL A 54 3.48 1.48 -16.66
CA VAL A 54 4.87 1.05 -16.88
C VAL A 54 5.53 0.73 -15.54
N LEU A 55 5.98 -0.51 -15.37
CA LEU A 55 6.69 -0.97 -14.17
C LEU A 55 8.19 -0.98 -14.43
N ASP A 56 8.94 -0.13 -13.72
CA ASP A 56 10.42 -0.06 -13.74
C ASP A 56 11.08 0.20 -15.11
N LEU A 57 10.29 0.54 -16.14
CA LEU A 57 10.73 0.86 -17.51
C LEU A 57 10.35 2.29 -17.95
N CYS A 58 9.97 3.14 -17.00
CA CYS A 58 9.65 4.52 -17.31
C CYS A 58 10.95 5.27 -17.68
N THR A 59 10.99 5.80 -18.90
CA THR A 59 12.13 6.54 -19.46
C THR A 59 12.01 8.05 -19.22
N ILE A 60 10.78 8.53 -18.97
CA ILE A 60 10.49 9.90 -18.56
C ILE A 60 10.51 10.04 -17.04
N GLU A 61 10.76 11.24 -16.54
CA GLU A 61 10.78 11.52 -15.11
C GLU A 61 9.39 11.94 -14.62
N CYS A 62 8.72 11.06 -13.85
CA CYS A 62 7.47 11.37 -13.16
C CYS A 62 7.73 11.61 -11.66
N ASP A 63 6.97 12.52 -11.05
CA ASP A 63 7.02 12.69 -9.58
C ASP A 63 6.40 11.46 -8.89
N LEU A 64 7.25 10.60 -8.34
CA LEU A 64 6.85 9.37 -7.63
C LEU A 64 5.91 9.59 -6.45
N SER A 65 5.73 10.82 -5.96
CA SER A 65 4.83 11.15 -4.87
C SER A 65 3.44 11.60 -5.33
N SER A 66 3.26 11.91 -6.61
CA SER A 66 2.02 12.48 -7.14
C SER A 66 1.59 11.95 -8.50
N GLN A 67 2.45 11.24 -9.21
CA GLN A 67 2.24 10.78 -10.58
C GLN A 67 2.64 9.31 -10.75
N TYR A 68 2.11 8.70 -11.82
CA TYR A 68 2.49 7.36 -12.27
C TYR A 68 2.70 7.35 -13.79
N CYS A 69 3.61 6.49 -14.24
CA CYS A 69 4.00 6.40 -15.63
C CYS A 69 3.09 5.41 -16.38
N VAL A 70 2.61 5.81 -17.55
CA VAL A 70 1.85 4.96 -18.45
C VAL A 70 2.41 5.03 -19.87
N GLU A 71 2.17 3.99 -20.64
CA GLU A 71 2.59 3.85 -22.04
C GLU A 71 1.39 3.42 -22.89
N ASN A 72 1.35 3.88 -24.13
CA ASN A 72 0.31 3.50 -25.10
C ASN A 72 0.83 2.53 -26.17
N GLU A 73 -0.04 2.13 -27.09
CA GLU A 73 0.29 1.19 -28.18
C GLU A 73 1.40 1.71 -29.11
N GLU A 74 1.59 3.02 -29.22
CA GLU A 74 2.68 3.64 -29.98
C GLU A 74 4.01 3.76 -29.20
N LEU A 75 4.11 3.15 -28.01
CA LEU A 75 5.26 3.25 -27.08
C LEU A 75 5.52 4.68 -26.58
N ALA A 76 4.53 5.57 -26.66
CA ALA A 76 4.62 6.90 -26.09
C ALA A 76 4.33 6.84 -24.59
N GLN A 77 5.24 7.41 -23.78
CA GLN A 77 5.10 7.46 -22.32
C GLN A 77 4.57 8.82 -21.86
N GLN A 78 3.75 8.82 -20.81
CA GLN A 78 3.32 10.04 -20.12
C GLN A 78 3.15 9.83 -18.62
N CYS A 79 3.23 10.93 -17.87
CA CYS A 79 2.94 10.95 -16.44
C CYS A 79 1.46 11.28 -16.21
N LYS A 80 0.72 10.36 -15.61
CA LYS A 80 -0.66 10.60 -15.15
C LYS A 80 -0.65 10.99 -13.68
N THR A 81 -1.46 11.99 -13.34
CA THR A 81 -1.60 12.48 -11.96
C THR A 81 -2.49 11.56 -11.14
N LEU A 82 -2.07 11.26 -9.91
CA LEU A 82 -2.85 10.48 -8.95
C LEU A 82 -3.94 11.35 -8.29
N PRO A 83 -5.08 10.77 -7.87
CA PRO A 83 -6.06 11.49 -7.05
C PRO A 83 -5.45 12.05 -5.75
N ASP A 84 -5.87 13.23 -5.31
CA ASP A 84 -5.27 13.95 -4.17
C ASP A 84 -5.23 13.13 -2.87
N ASP A 85 -6.28 12.35 -2.60
CA ASP A 85 -6.33 11.47 -1.43
C ASP A 85 -5.30 10.34 -1.51
N CYS A 86 -5.08 9.79 -2.72
CA CYS A 86 -4.02 8.80 -2.96
C CYS A 86 -2.64 9.44 -2.78
N GLN A 87 -2.40 10.64 -3.33
CA GLN A 87 -1.14 11.37 -3.13
C GLN A 87 -0.85 11.59 -1.65
N THR A 88 -1.86 11.98 -0.88
CA THR A 88 -1.76 12.21 0.56
C THR A 88 -1.36 10.94 1.30
N LEU A 89 -1.91 9.79 0.92
CA LEU A 89 -1.55 8.50 1.51
C LEU A 89 -0.14 8.05 1.07
N LEU A 90 0.18 8.20 -0.22
CA LEU A 90 1.48 7.84 -0.79
C LEU A 90 2.62 8.62 -0.14
N ARG A 91 2.48 9.93 0.06
CA ARG A 91 3.48 10.77 0.75
C ARG A 91 3.78 10.30 2.18
N LYS A 92 2.81 9.67 2.87
CA LYS A 92 3.02 9.08 4.20
C LYS A 92 3.81 7.78 4.13
N SER A 93 3.66 7.01 3.05
CA SER A 93 4.31 5.72 2.84
C SER A 93 5.63 5.80 2.06
N ILE A 94 5.89 6.89 1.33
CA ILE A 94 7.03 6.99 0.39
C ILE A 94 8.38 6.78 1.08
N LYS A 95 8.54 7.28 2.31
CA LYS A 95 9.78 7.12 3.09
C LYS A 95 10.05 5.65 3.44
N GLN A 96 9.01 4.86 3.67
CA GLN A 96 9.13 3.43 3.94
C GLN A 96 9.56 2.69 2.67
N ILE A 97 8.87 2.96 1.56
CA ILE A 97 9.16 2.36 0.24
C ILE A 97 10.61 2.65 -0.18
N GLN A 98 11.05 3.91 -0.08
CA GLN A 98 12.41 4.31 -0.43
C GLN A 98 13.49 3.62 0.41
N ARG A 99 13.21 3.33 1.69
CA ARG A 99 14.14 2.58 2.54
C ARG A 99 14.28 1.15 2.06
N HIS A 100 13.16 0.50 1.72
CA HIS A 100 13.17 -0.87 1.19
C HIS A 100 13.96 -0.95 -0.12
N ILE A 101 13.68 -0.06 -1.08
CA ILE A 101 14.40 0.01 -2.37
C ILE A 101 15.91 0.19 -2.13
N ARG A 102 16.29 1.07 -1.19
CA ARG A 102 17.71 1.31 -0.86
C ARG A 102 18.37 0.09 -0.23
N SER A 103 17.69 -0.65 0.64
CA SER A 103 18.26 -1.85 1.24
C SER A 103 18.56 -2.94 0.21
N GLN A 104 17.70 -3.10 -0.81
CA GLN A 104 17.92 -4.08 -1.88
C GLN A 104 19.13 -3.74 -2.76
N ARG A 105 19.33 -2.45 -3.07
CA ARG A 105 20.45 -2.00 -3.91
C ARG A 105 21.82 -2.26 -3.28
N ASN A 106 21.91 -2.28 -1.95
CA ASN A 106 23.18 -2.49 -1.23
C ASN A 106 23.52 -3.99 -1.03
N THR A 107 22.64 -4.89 -1.46
CA THR A 107 22.81 -6.36 -1.33
C THR A 107 23.04 -7.07 -2.67
N SER A 108 23.16 -6.32 -3.78
CA SER A 108 23.43 -6.83 -5.12
C SER A 108 24.78 -6.37 -5.65
#